data_AF-A0AAD6FWI9-F1
#
_entry.id   AF-A0AAD6FWI9-F1
#
_cell.length_a   1.000
_cell.length_b   1.000
_cell.length_c   1.000
_cell.angle_alpha   90.00
_cell.angle_beta   90.00
_cell.angle_gamma   90.00
#
_symmetry.space_group_name_H-M   'P 1'
#
loop_
_entity.id
_entity.type
_entity.pdbx_description
1 polymer ?
#
loop_
_entity_poly.entity_id
_entity_poly.type
_entity_poly.pdbx_seq_one_letter_code
_entity_poly.pdbx_strand_id
1 'polypeptide(L)'
;MRFVNAFFQYAYSSNPFIHKASFNVNTASRHLVLAILLYGLTYSSVEHASAYSEYYDVVEYLIFEGPEFQQLLKQEKHPVLSTAIIQLIQAAILIIELQGSQAKLEIKRRIRVQRLPALIFVVRLLNLTKFVNSTVLDGNVTTLEEHMHKETLVRVMAWVYLLDAHCVIFYHSPPQLRLCEAIFGLPMHDGIFDAVDPAEASDTTLNKSSQAPPLTLRSVVKRLMDDKSIDLEGEEIQQIESLLGLFLILSALHCVLFDLQALAIITNTREPLKPIERALDRWKLMWDSRYAEHQLSLIGPSGFMVHALEFWWLAKKLVKHPHIFSMREEVAADSTGTFHEMIKRLKEMQAE
;
A
#
# COMPACT_ATOMS: atom_id res chain seq x y z
N MET A 1 -24.82 -9.92 -7.74
CA MET A 1 -24.18 -9.11 -8.81
C MET A 1 -24.21 -7.61 -8.54
N ARG A 2 -25.34 -6.97 -8.18
CA ARG A 2 -25.42 -5.51 -7.96
C ARG A 2 -24.26 -4.93 -7.11
N PHE A 3 -23.99 -5.49 -5.93
CA PHE A 3 -22.95 -4.98 -5.04
C PHE A 3 -21.52 -5.26 -5.54
N VAL A 4 -21.29 -6.42 -6.16
CA VAL A 4 -20.00 -6.72 -6.81
C VAL A 4 -19.70 -5.71 -7.91
N ASN A 5 -20.71 -5.37 -8.74
CA ASN A 5 -20.56 -4.34 -9.77
C ASN A 5 -20.28 -2.97 -9.15
N ALA A 6 -20.97 -2.64 -8.05
CA ALA A 6 -20.73 -1.38 -7.34
C ALA A 6 -19.30 -1.29 -6.78
N PHE A 7 -18.72 -2.38 -6.27
CA PHE A 7 -17.31 -2.40 -5.88
C PHE A 7 -16.39 -2.02 -7.06
N PHE A 8 -16.53 -2.71 -8.20
CA PHE A 8 -15.70 -2.45 -9.38
C PHE A 8 -15.95 -1.08 -10.03
N GLN A 9 -17.11 -0.49 -9.79
CA GLN A 9 -17.47 0.81 -10.35
C GLN A 9 -17.02 1.98 -9.47
N TYR A 10 -17.09 1.85 -8.14
CA TYR A 10 -16.94 2.99 -7.23
C TYR A 10 -15.77 2.86 -6.23
N ALA A 11 -15.39 1.63 -5.86
CA ALA A 11 -14.38 1.38 -4.83
C ALA A 11 -13.05 0.91 -5.41
N TYR A 12 -13.06 0.26 -6.58
CA TYR A 12 -11.89 -0.38 -7.17
C TYR A 12 -10.77 0.59 -7.53
N SER A 13 -11.10 1.79 -8.01
CA SER A 13 -10.12 2.83 -8.31
C SER A 13 -9.34 3.29 -7.07
N SER A 14 -9.89 3.07 -5.87
CA SER A 14 -9.17 3.29 -4.61
C SER A 14 -8.33 2.10 -4.19
N ASN A 15 -8.54 0.91 -4.79
CA ASN A 15 -8.04 -0.39 -4.35
C ASN A 15 -7.57 -1.28 -5.53
N PRO A 16 -6.62 -0.85 -6.38
CA PRO A 16 -6.28 -1.58 -7.60
C PRO A 16 -5.30 -2.72 -7.30
N PHE A 17 -5.73 -3.72 -6.53
CA PHE A 17 -4.93 -4.92 -6.20
C PHE A 17 -5.64 -6.25 -6.48
N ILE A 18 -6.85 -6.18 -7.02
CA ILE A 18 -7.62 -7.31 -7.50
C ILE A 18 -7.71 -7.18 -9.01
N HIS A 19 -7.11 -8.10 -9.76
CA HIS A 19 -7.11 -7.99 -11.22
C HIS A 19 -8.52 -8.15 -11.80
N LYS A 20 -9.12 -7.03 -12.24
CA LYS A 20 -10.53 -6.92 -12.64
C LYS A 20 -10.90 -7.88 -13.76
N ALA A 21 -10.09 -7.99 -14.81
CA ALA A 21 -10.37 -8.84 -15.96
C ALA A 21 -10.42 -10.34 -15.58
N SER A 22 -9.56 -10.78 -14.65
CA SER A 22 -9.54 -12.17 -14.19
C SER A 22 -10.55 -12.53 -13.10
N PHE A 23 -11.23 -11.53 -12.51
CA PHE A 23 -12.14 -11.79 -11.41
C PHE A 23 -13.44 -12.42 -11.89
N ASN A 24 -13.77 -13.61 -11.37
CA ASN A 24 -15.03 -14.29 -11.64
C ASN A 24 -15.70 -14.72 -10.32
N VAL A 25 -16.90 -14.18 -10.07
CA VAL A 25 -17.66 -14.42 -8.84
C VAL A 25 -18.00 -15.89 -8.59
N ASN A 26 -18.08 -16.70 -9.65
CA ASN A 26 -18.46 -18.12 -9.55
C ASN A 26 -17.28 -19.02 -9.22
N THR A 27 -16.04 -18.56 -9.42
CA THR A 27 -14.81 -19.34 -9.20
C THR A 27 -13.92 -18.75 -8.12
N ALA A 28 -14.10 -17.47 -7.78
CA ALA A 28 -13.40 -16.81 -6.69
C ALA A 28 -13.75 -17.44 -5.33
N SER A 29 -12.80 -17.38 -4.41
CA SER A 29 -12.97 -17.87 -3.05
C SER A 29 -14.11 -17.13 -2.35
N ARG A 30 -14.84 -17.87 -1.51
CA ARG A 30 -15.93 -17.33 -0.68
C ARG A 30 -15.52 -16.09 0.13
N HIS A 31 -14.30 -16.08 0.67
CA HIS A 31 -13.79 -14.98 1.48
C HIS A 31 -13.68 -13.69 0.67
N LEU A 32 -13.10 -13.77 -0.54
CA LEU A 32 -12.94 -12.63 -1.41
C LEU A 32 -14.29 -12.12 -1.91
N VAL A 33 -15.20 -13.02 -2.30
CA VAL A 33 -16.54 -12.64 -2.76
C VAL A 33 -17.32 -11.93 -1.65
N LEU A 34 -17.27 -12.42 -0.41
CA LEU A 34 -17.92 -11.79 0.73
C LEU A 34 -17.32 -10.40 1.03
N ALA A 35 -16.00 -10.26 1.04
CA ALA A 35 -15.33 -8.99 1.26
C ALA A 35 -15.69 -7.96 0.17
N ILE A 36 -15.64 -8.34 -1.10
CA ILE A 36 -16.03 -7.48 -2.24
C ILE A 36 -17.51 -7.08 -2.14
N LEU A 37 -18.39 -8.00 -1.77
CA LEU A 37 -19.82 -7.73 -1.64
C LEU A 37 -20.07 -6.67 -0.55
N LEU A 38 -19.45 -6.82 0.62
CA LEU A 38 -19.57 -5.86 1.72
C LEU A 38 -18.98 -4.51 1.34
N TYR A 39 -17.83 -4.49 0.66
CA TYR A 39 -17.21 -3.26 0.19
C TYR A 39 -18.09 -2.55 -0.85
N GLY A 40 -18.69 -3.28 -1.79
CA GLY A 40 -19.62 -2.69 -2.74
C GLY A 40 -20.94 -2.22 -2.11
N LEU A 41 -21.38 -2.87 -1.02
CA LEU A 41 -22.56 -2.48 -0.26
C LEU A 41 -22.37 -1.10 0.39
N THR A 42 -21.19 -0.81 0.92
CA THR A 42 -20.90 0.50 1.57
C THR A 42 -21.06 1.67 0.61
N TYR A 43 -20.67 1.50 -0.65
CA TYR A 43 -20.80 2.52 -1.70
C TYR A 43 -22.20 2.54 -2.32
N SER A 44 -22.92 1.42 -2.32
CA SER A 44 -24.27 1.33 -2.90
C SER A 44 -25.36 1.89 -2.00
N SER A 45 -25.12 1.97 -0.68
CA SER A 45 -26.12 2.33 0.32
C SER A 45 -25.48 3.09 1.47
N VAL A 46 -24.94 4.28 1.17
CA VAL A 46 -24.26 5.15 2.14
C VAL A 46 -25.16 5.45 3.35
N GLU A 47 -26.48 5.59 3.12
CA GLU A 47 -27.49 5.85 4.16
C GLU A 47 -27.72 4.66 5.12
N HIS A 48 -27.34 3.44 4.73
CA HIS A 48 -27.50 2.22 5.55
C HIS A 48 -26.17 1.55 5.89
N ALA A 49 -25.03 2.16 5.56
CA ALA A 49 -23.70 1.57 5.78
C ALA A 49 -23.45 1.18 7.25
N SER A 50 -24.06 1.89 8.22
CA SER A 50 -23.99 1.56 9.64
C SER A 50 -24.78 0.32 10.03
N ALA A 51 -25.91 0.06 9.35
CA ALA A 51 -26.77 -1.10 9.60
C ALA A 51 -26.10 -2.43 9.23
N TYR A 52 -25.04 -2.39 8.41
CA TYR A 52 -24.31 -3.59 7.98
C TYR A 52 -22.99 -3.80 8.70
N SER A 53 -22.67 -2.97 9.71
CA SER A 53 -21.40 -3.06 10.43
C SER A 53 -21.18 -4.40 11.12
N GLU A 54 -22.27 -5.07 11.55
CA GLU A 54 -22.25 -6.42 12.11
C GLU A 54 -21.72 -7.48 11.13
N TYR A 55 -21.99 -7.33 9.83
CA TYR A 55 -21.47 -8.26 8.83
C TYR A 55 -19.96 -8.13 8.62
N TYR A 56 -19.37 -6.96 8.93
CA TYR A 56 -17.92 -6.79 8.83
C TYR A 56 -17.22 -7.62 9.91
N ASP A 57 -17.77 -7.65 11.13
CA ASP A 57 -17.22 -8.48 12.22
C ASP A 57 -17.34 -9.97 11.89
N VAL A 58 -18.46 -10.39 11.28
CA VAL A 58 -18.65 -11.79 10.83
C VAL A 58 -17.63 -12.17 9.77
N VAL A 59 -17.43 -11.35 8.74
CA VAL A 59 -16.48 -11.68 7.66
C VAL A 59 -15.03 -11.59 8.12
N GLU A 60 -14.69 -10.64 8.99
CA GLU A 60 -13.38 -10.61 9.66
C GLU A 60 -13.14 -11.91 10.43
N TYR A 61 -14.11 -12.38 11.22
CA TYR A 61 -14.01 -13.63 11.95
C TYR A 61 -13.81 -14.82 11.00
N LEU A 62 -14.61 -14.92 9.93
CA LEU A 62 -14.48 -16.00 8.95
C LEU A 62 -13.09 -16.03 8.27
N ILE A 63 -12.50 -14.87 8.03
CA ILE A 63 -11.16 -14.77 7.42
C ILE A 63 -10.09 -15.11 8.44
N PHE A 64 -10.01 -14.38 9.56
CA PHE A 64 -8.88 -14.46 10.47
C PHE A 64 -8.97 -15.64 11.44
N GLU A 65 -10.16 -16.00 11.91
CA GLU A 65 -10.37 -17.17 12.79
C GLU A 65 -10.73 -18.43 12.00
N GLY A 66 -10.88 -18.31 10.66
CA GLY A 66 -11.15 -19.42 9.76
C GLY A 66 -9.98 -20.43 9.69
N PRO A 67 -10.28 -21.71 9.40
CA PRO A 67 -9.27 -22.77 9.40
C PRO A 67 -8.16 -22.51 8.38
N GLU A 68 -8.47 -21.90 7.22
CA GLU A 68 -7.49 -21.62 6.17
C GLU A 68 -6.42 -20.62 6.64
N PHE A 69 -6.81 -19.53 7.30
CA PHE A 69 -5.86 -18.52 7.80
C PHE A 69 -5.14 -19.01 9.05
N GLN A 70 -5.85 -19.68 9.97
CA GLN A 70 -5.25 -20.26 11.17
C GLN A 70 -4.24 -21.36 10.85
N GLN A 71 -4.44 -22.10 9.75
CA GLN A 71 -3.45 -23.06 9.27
C GLN A 71 -2.17 -22.35 8.80
N LEU A 72 -2.28 -21.24 8.07
CA LEU A 72 -1.11 -20.45 7.66
C LEU A 72 -0.33 -19.92 8.87
N LEU A 73 -1.02 -19.48 9.93
CA LEU A 73 -0.36 -19.02 11.16
C LEU A 73 0.42 -20.12 11.92
N LYS A 74 0.05 -21.39 11.72
CA LYS A 74 0.66 -22.54 12.39
C LYS A 74 1.72 -23.24 11.53
N GLN A 75 1.90 -22.82 10.28
CA GLN A 75 2.83 -23.47 9.37
C GLN A 75 4.28 -23.07 9.65
N GLU A 76 5.15 -24.07 9.77
CA GLU A 76 6.60 -23.88 9.92
C GLU A 76 7.33 -23.80 8.56
N LYS A 77 6.73 -24.38 7.51
CA LYS A 77 7.29 -24.42 6.16
C LYS A 77 6.58 -23.44 5.26
N HIS A 78 7.31 -22.86 4.30
CA HIS A 78 6.76 -22.03 3.24
C HIS A 78 5.72 -22.83 2.42
N PRO A 79 4.43 -22.49 2.46
CA PRO A 79 3.44 -23.17 1.64
C PRO A 79 3.59 -22.74 0.17
N VAL A 80 3.09 -23.59 -0.72
CA VAL A 80 2.96 -23.23 -2.14
C VAL A 80 1.91 -22.13 -2.25
N LEU A 81 2.30 -21.01 -2.86
CA LEU A 81 1.40 -19.90 -3.10
C LEU A 81 0.33 -20.33 -4.13
N SER A 82 -0.91 -20.40 -3.68
CA SER A 82 -2.07 -20.76 -4.52
C SER A 82 -3.00 -19.56 -4.69
N THR A 83 -3.82 -19.58 -5.75
CA THR A 83 -4.85 -18.57 -6.00
C THR A 83 -5.78 -18.40 -4.80
N ALA A 84 -6.13 -19.49 -4.10
CA ALA A 84 -6.98 -19.42 -2.90
C ALA A 84 -6.32 -18.64 -1.75
N ILE A 85 -5.01 -18.81 -1.54
CA ILE A 85 -4.25 -18.06 -0.53
C ILE A 85 -4.17 -16.58 -0.89
N ILE A 86 -3.90 -16.27 -2.16
CA ILE A 86 -3.85 -14.88 -2.65
C ILE A 86 -5.20 -14.19 -2.41
N GLN A 87 -6.30 -14.86 -2.76
CA GLN A 87 -7.64 -14.32 -2.58
C GLN A 87 -8.03 -14.20 -1.09
N LEU A 88 -7.53 -15.07 -0.22
CA LEU A 88 -7.69 -14.94 1.23
C LEU A 88 -6.97 -13.70 1.77
N ILE A 89 -5.76 -13.41 1.29
CA ILE A 89 -5.00 -12.20 1.64
C ILE A 89 -5.70 -10.95 1.11
N GLN A 90 -6.18 -10.97 -0.14
CA GLN A 90 -6.96 -9.87 -0.71
C GLN A 90 -8.23 -9.59 0.12
N ALA A 91 -8.93 -10.64 0.56
CA ALA A 91 -10.08 -10.50 1.45
C ALA A 91 -9.71 -9.88 2.80
N ALA A 92 -8.58 -10.30 3.39
CA ALA A 92 -8.07 -9.75 4.64
C ALA A 92 -7.73 -8.25 4.53
N ILE A 93 -7.10 -7.83 3.43
CA ILE A 93 -6.81 -6.41 3.13
C ILE A 93 -8.11 -5.61 3.10
N LEU A 94 -9.08 -6.01 2.25
CA LEU A 94 -10.36 -5.31 2.08
C LEU A 94 -11.11 -5.14 3.41
N ILE A 95 -11.13 -6.18 4.25
CA ILE A 95 -11.85 -6.14 5.54
C ILE A 95 -11.12 -5.27 6.56
N ILE A 96 -9.78 -5.29 6.61
CA ILE A 96 -9.00 -4.35 7.42
C ILE A 96 -9.34 -2.91 7.04
N GLU A 97 -9.43 -2.59 5.75
CA GLU A 97 -9.77 -1.25 5.27
C GLU A 97 -11.20 -0.84 5.65
N LEU A 98 -12.18 -1.71 5.40
CA LEU A 98 -13.57 -1.46 5.75
C LEU A 98 -13.74 -1.21 7.24
N GLN A 99 -13.14 -2.05 8.07
CA GLN A 99 -13.22 -1.91 9.51
C GLN A 99 -12.42 -0.71 10.02
N GLY A 100 -11.27 -0.41 9.40
CA GLY A 100 -10.43 0.75 9.73
C GLY A 100 -11.13 2.09 9.50
N SER A 101 -12.08 2.14 8.55
CA SER A 101 -12.92 3.31 8.30
C SER A 101 -13.94 3.60 9.42
N GLN A 102 -14.26 2.61 10.26
CA GLN A 102 -15.19 2.81 11.37
C GLN A 102 -14.58 3.68 12.49
N ALA A 103 -15.42 4.46 13.18
CA ALA A 103 -14.98 5.29 14.30
C ALA A 103 -14.69 4.50 15.60
N LYS A 104 -15.01 3.20 15.66
CA LYS A 104 -14.91 2.38 16.88
C LYS A 104 -13.45 2.12 17.28
N LEU A 105 -13.10 2.53 18.50
CA LEU A 105 -11.74 2.42 19.04
C LEU A 105 -11.24 0.98 19.12
N GLU A 106 -12.11 0.07 19.58
CA GLU A 106 -11.79 -1.35 19.76
C GLU A 106 -11.41 -2.03 18.44
N ILE A 107 -12.11 -1.68 17.36
CA ILE A 107 -11.82 -2.17 16.00
C ILE A 107 -10.45 -1.67 15.55
N LYS A 108 -10.18 -0.36 15.69
CA LYS A 108 -8.89 0.23 15.32
C LYS A 108 -7.72 -0.41 16.08
N ARG A 109 -7.90 -0.64 17.39
CA ARG A 109 -6.92 -1.38 18.22
C ARG A 109 -6.72 -2.82 17.73
N ARG A 110 -7.81 -3.56 17.50
CA ARG A 110 -7.77 -4.95 17.03
C ARG A 110 -7.05 -5.08 15.70
N ILE A 111 -7.29 -4.16 14.76
CA ILE A 111 -6.55 -4.10 13.50
C ILE A 111 -5.04 -3.96 13.74
N ARG A 112 -4.62 -2.96 14.53
CA ARG A 112 -3.20 -2.67 14.75
C ARG A 112 -2.47 -3.77 15.52
N VAL A 113 -3.11 -4.36 16.53
CA VAL A 113 -2.46 -5.27 17.49
C VAL A 113 -2.63 -6.74 17.12
N GLN A 114 -3.67 -7.11 16.36
CA GLN A 114 -3.98 -8.51 16.05
C GLN A 114 -4.02 -8.79 14.55
N ARG A 115 -4.84 -8.05 13.79
CA ARG A 115 -5.13 -8.42 12.38
C ARG A 115 -4.01 -8.08 11.41
N LEU A 116 -3.50 -6.84 11.46
CA LEU A 116 -2.40 -6.43 10.60
C LEU A 116 -1.10 -7.21 10.92
N PRO A 117 -0.70 -7.41 12.19
CA PRO A 117 0.45 -8.26 12.51
C PRO A 117 0.31 -9.69 11.98
N ALA A 118 -0.87 -10.29 12.10
CA ALA A 118 -1.13 -11.64 11.58
C ALA A 118 -1.05 -11.67 10.04
N LEU A 119 -1.56 -10.66 9.35
CA LEU A 119 -1.44 -10.53 7.90
C LEU A 119 0.03 -10.35 7.47
N ILE A 120 0.78 -9.50 8.17
CA ILE A 120 2.21 -9.28 7.93
C ILE A 120 3.02 -10.58 8.12
N PHE A 121 2.68 -11.36 9.15
CA PHE A 121 3.27 -12.68 9.35
C PHE A 121 3.02 -13.59 8.13
N VAL A 122 1.79 -13.68 7.65
CA VAL A 122 1.43 -14.53 6.50
C VAL A 122 2.17 -14.10 5.23
N VAL A 123 2.25 -12.80 4.92
CA VAL A 123 2.96 -12.36 3.70
C VAL A 123 4.47 -12.58 3.78
N ARG A 124 5.07 -12.53 4.99
CA ARG A 124 6.46 -12.92 5.22
C ARG A 124 6.66 -14.43 5.05
N LEU A 125 5.78 -15.25 5.62
CA LEU A 125 5.77 -16.70 5.45
C LEU A 125 5.69 -17.09 3.96
N LEU A 126 4.97 -16.32 3.15
CA LEU A 126 4.84 -16.54 1.71
C LEU A 126 5.96 -15.90 0.87
N ASN A 127 6.93 -15.24 1.50
CA ASN A 127 7.98 -14.46 0.82
C ASN A 127 7.43 -13.40 -0.17
N LEU A 128 6.22 -12.86 0.06
CA LEU A 128 5.64 -11.84 -0.82
C LEU A 128 6.48 -10.56 -0.87
N THR A 129 7.27 -10.32 0.18
CA THR A 129 8.22 -9.21 0.28
C THR A 129 9.35 -9.24 -0.76
N LYS A 130 9.43 -10.29 -1.59
CA LYS A 130 10.49 -10.50 -2.58
C LYS A 130 10.02 -10.59 -4.04
N PHE A 131 8.72 -10.59 -4.29
CA PHE A 131 8.20 -10.73 -5.65
C PHE A 131 8.45 -9.47 -6.48
N VAL A 132 8.92 -9.64 -7.72
CA VAL A 132 9.21 -8.53 -8.64
C VAL A 132 8.54 -8.76 -9.99
N ASN A 133 8.16 -7.66 -10.63
CA ASN A 133 7.61 -7.66 -11.99
C ASN A 133 8.76 -7.77 -13.00
N SER A 134 9.31 -8.97 -13.17
CA SER A 134 10.25 -9.27 -14.25
C SER A 134 9.53 -9.98 -15.40
N THR A 135 9.72 -9.47 -16.61
CA THR A 135 9.29 -10.07 -17.88
C THR A 135 10.29 -11.09 -18.42
N VAL A 136 11.51 -11.09 -17.89
CA VAL A 136 12.56 -12.04 -18.23
C VAL A 136 12.93 -12.81 -16.96
N LEU A 137 12.61 -14.09 -16.92
CA LEU A 137 13.16 -15.03 -15.96
C LEU A 137 14.05 -16.00 -16.72
N ASP A 138 15.33 -16.08 -16.36
CA ASP A 138 16.27 -17.09 -16.86
C ASP A 138 16.33 -17.24 -18.40
N GLY A 139 16.15 -16.13 -19.13
CA GLY A 139 16.22 -16.10 -20.60
C GLY A 139 14.96 -16.56 -21.32
N ASN A 140 13.90 -16.96 -20.59
CA ASN A 140 12.59 -17.27 -21.16
C ASN A 140 11.63 -16.09 -20.98
N VAL A 141 10.88 -15.78 -22.05
CA VAL A 141 9.79 -14.81 -22.03
C VAL A 141 8.68 -15.38 -21.16
N THR A 142 8.32 -14.67 -20.08
CA THR A 142 7.18 -15.05 -19.23
C THR A 142 5.88 -14.85 -20.00
N THR A 143 4.93 -15.77 -19.86
CA THR A 143 3.60 -15.59 -20.47
C THR A 143 2.92 -14.35 -19.88
N LEU A 144 1.96 -13.75 -20.61
CA LEU A 144 1.25 -12.59 -20.07
C LEU A 144 0.46 -12.95 -18.80
N GLU A 145 -0.08 -14.18 -18.71
CA GLU A 145 -0.74 -14.69 -17.51
C GLU A 145 0.21 -14.73 -16.30
N GLU A 146 1.42 -15.27 -16.47
CA GLU A 146 2.43 -15.30 -15.42
C GLU A 146 2.87 -13.89 -15.00
N HIS A 147 2.98 -12.97 -15.97
CA HIS A 147 3.31 -11.58 -15.70
C HIS A 147 2.21 -10.88 -14.89
N MET A 148 0.94 -11.04 -15.29
CA MET A 148 -0.21 -10.50 -14.56
C MET A 148 -0.37 -11.12 -13.16
N HIS A 149 -0.03 -12.40 -13.02
CA HIS A 149 0.00 -13.05 -11.71
C HIS A 149 1.04 -12.41 -10.79
N LYS A 150 2.27 -12.20 -11.29
CA LYS A 150 3.32 -11.50 -10.51
C LYS A 150 2.94 -10.07 -10.17
N GLU A 151 2.36 -9.33 -11.11
CA GLU A 151 1.86 -7.97 -10.88
C GLU A 151 0.81 -7.95 -9.77
N THR A 152 -0.10 -8.93 -9.76
CA THR A 152 -1.10 -9.08 -8.69
C THR A 152 -0.41 -9.27 -7.33
N LEU A 153 0.65 -10.09 -7.25
CA LEU A 153 1.40 -10.29 -6.02
C LEU A 153 2.14 -9.03 -5.56
N VAL A 154 2.72 -8.27 -6.50
CA VAL A 154 3.35 -6.98 -6.22
C VAL A 154 2.34 -5.99 -5.68
N ARG A 155 1.16 -5.87 -6.28
CA ARG A 155 0.08 -5.00 -5.81
C ARG A 155 -0.45 -5.43 -4.44
N VAL A 156 -0.67 -6.72 -4.21
CA VAL A 156 -1.06 -7.24 -2.89
C VAL A 156 -0.03 -6.88 -1.82
N MET A 157 1.26 -7.08 -2.08
CA MET A 157 2.32 -6.72 -1.13
C MET A 157 2.42 -5.20 -0.93
N ALA A 158 2.28 -4.41 -2.00
CA ALA A 158 2.23 -2.95 -1.92
C ALA A 158 1.11 -2.48 -0.97
N TRP A 159 -0.08 -3.08 -1.09
CA TRP A 159 -1.21 -2.74 -0.21
C TRP A 159 -1.00 -3.14 1.24
N VAL A 160 -0.41 -4.30 1.52
CA VAL A 160 -0.03 -4.65 2.91
C VAL A 160 0.99 -3.66 3.47
N TYR A 161 1.94 -3.20 2.66
CA TYR A 161 2.89 -2.17 3.07
C TYR A 161 2.20 -0.81 3.33
N LEU A 162 1.22 -0.42 2.50
CA LEU A 162 0.44 0.80 2.71
C LEU A 162 -0.40 0.75 3.99
N LEU A 163 -0.97 -0.41 4.34
CA LEU A 163 -1.68 -0.60 5.61
C LEU A 163 -0.77 -0.41 6.84
N ASP A 164 0.47 -0.90 6.77
CA ASP A 164 1.48 -0.67 7.81
C ASP A 164 1.88 0.80 7.88
N ALA A 165 2.19 1.42 6.75
CA ALA A 165 2.52 2.85 6.67
C ALA A 165 1.37 3.74 7.18
N HIS A 166 0.12 3.37 6.93
CA HIS A 166 -1.05 4.05 7.49
C HIS A 166 -1.03 4.01 9.03
N CYS A 167 -0.65 2.88 9.64
CA CYS A 167 -0.51 2.78 11.10
C CYS A 167 0.62 3.68 11.63
N VAL A 168 1.73 3.78 10.89
CA VAL A 168 2.84 4.69 11.21
C VAL A 168 2.38 6.14 11.19
N ILE A 169 1.73 6.57 10.11
CA ILE A 169 1.39 7.97 9.88
C ILE A 169 0.28 8.44 10.83
N PHE A 170 -0.81 7.69 10.93
CA PHE A 170 -2.02 8.16 11.62
C PHE A 170 -2.10 7.77 13.10
N TYR A 171 -1.39 6.71 13.50
CA TYR A 171 -1.40 6.22 14.87
C TYR A 171 -0.03 6.29 15.52
N HIS A 172 1.00 6.79 14.83
CA HIS A 172 2.35 6.87 15.36
C HIS A 172 2.84 5.51 15.88
N SER A 173 2.45 4.44 15.17
CA SER A 173 2.86 3.06 15.48
C SER A 173 4.23 2.77 14.86
N PRO A 174 5.10 1.99 15.51
CA PRO A 174 6.33 1.54 14.87
C PRO A 174 6.03 0.75 13.59
N PRO A 175 6.80 0.97 12.49
CA PRO A 175 6.62 0.19 11.27
C PRO A 175 6.87 -1.28 11.56
N GLN A 176 5.92 -2.13 11.18
CA GLN A 176 6.07 -3.58 11.32
C GLN A 176 6.88 -4.16 10.17
N LEU A 177 6.80 -3.57 8.96
CA LEU A 177 7.59 -3.90 7.79
C LEU A 177 8.78 -2.95 7.68
N ARG A 178 10.00 -3.48 7.71
CA ARG A 178 11.21 -2.68 7.54
C ARG A 178 11.47 -2.42 6.07
N LEU A 179 12.08 -1.27 5.75
CA LEU A 179 12.52 -1.00 4.38
C LEU A 179 13.54 -2.06 3.89
N CYS A 180 14.33 -2.65 4.79
CA CYS A 180 15.36 -3.63 4.42
C CYS A 180 14.77 -4.93 3.84
N GLU A 181 13.57 -5.34 4.27
CA GLU A 181 12.85 -6.51 3.74
C GLU A 181 11.93 -6.17 2.57
N ALA A 182 11.67 -4.88 2.26
CA ALA A 182 10.82 -4.43 1.17
C ALA A 182 11.51 -4.56 -0.22
N ILE A 183 11.89 -5.77 -0.59
CA ILE A 183 12.58 -6.12 -1.84
C ILE A 183 11.63 -6.58 -2.95
N PHE A 184 10.34 -6.29 -2.81
CA PHE A 184 9.33 -6.51 -3.84
C PHE A 184 9.34 -5.38 -4.87
N GLY A 185 8.74 -5.65 -6.03
CA GLY A 185 8.67 -4.74 -7.16
C GLY A 185 7.79 -3.52 -6.92
N LEU A 186 7.77 -2.61 -7.89
CA LEU A 186 6.80 -1.51 -7.94
C LEU A 186 5.63 -1.88 -8.87
N PRO A 187 4.38 -1.51 -8.52
CA PRO A 187 3.23 -1.73 -9.38
C PRO A 187 3.39 -1.03 -10.73
N MET A 188 2.89 -1.68 -11.78
CA MET A 188 2.80 -1.08 -13.12
C MET A 188 1.67 -0.04 -13.19
N HIS A 189 1.55 0.65 -14.32
CA HIS A 189 0.46 1.59 -14.56
C HIS A 189 -0.91 0.88 -14.54
N ASP A 190 -1.88 1.43 -13.79
CA ASP A 190 -3.19 0.80 -13.55
C ASP A 190 -3.96 0.52 -14.85
N GLY A 191 -3.88 1.42 -15.82
CA GLY A 191 -4.50 1.20 -17.14
C GLY A 191 -3.97 -0.02 -17.90
N ILE A 192 -2.71 -0.41 -17.69
CA ILE A 192 -2.15 -1.62 -18.30
C ILE A 192 -2.66 -2.85 -17.55
N PHE A 193 -2.61 -2.81 -16.22
CA PHE A 193 -3.10 -3.89 -15.38
C PHE A 193 -4.60 -4.17 -15.59
N ASP A 194 -5.42 -3.13 -15.80
CA ASP A 194 -6.87 -3.28 -15.98
C ASP A 194 -7.29 -3.64 -17.41
N ALA A 195 -6.55 -3.18 -18.42
CA ALA A 195 -6.91 -3.37 -19.83
C ALA A 195 -6.50 -4.75 -20.38
N VAL A 196 -5.61 -5.45 -19.69
CA VAL A 196 -5.14 -6.76 -20.12
C VAL A 196 -6.16 -7.82 -19.70
N ASP A 197 -6.96 -8.30 -20.64
CA ASP A 197 -7.56 -9.62 -20.49
C ASP A 197 -6.48 -10.68 -20.81
N PRO A 198 -6.03 -11.48 -19.83
CA PRO A 198 -5.04 -12.52 -20.07
C PRO A 198 -5.51 -13.55 -21.10
N ALA A 199 -6.83 -13.68 -21.32
CA ALA A 199 -7.43 -14.56 -22.33
C ALA A 199 -7.39 -13.98 -23.75
N GLU A 200 -7.26 -12.66 -23.94
CA GLU A 200 -7.19 -11.98 -25.24
C GLU A 200 -5.77 -11.51 -25.60
N ALA A 201 -4.79 -11.87 -24.77
CA ALA A 201 -3.41 -11.50 -24.85
C ALA A 201 -2.70 -12.03 -26.11
N SER A 202 -2.24 -11.14 -26.99
CA SER A 202 -1.17 -11.47 -27.95
C SER A 202 0.19 -11.06 -27.39
N ASP A 203 1.23 -11.87 -27.65
CA ASP A 203 2.64 -11.67 -27.21
C ASP A 203 3.21 -10.26 -27.52
N THR A 204 2.54 -9.51 -28.40
CA THR A 204 2.98 -8.21 -28.90
C THR A 204 3.00 -7.09 -27.85
N THR A 205 2.34 -7.23 -26.69
CA THR A 205 2.30 -6.20 -25.63
C THR A 205 3.51 -6.20 -24.69
N LEU A 206 4.25 -7.32 -24.60
CA LEU A 206 5.44 -7.46 -23.75
C LEU A 206 6.75 -6.93 -24.40
N ASN A 207 6.72 -6.61 -25.69
CA ASN A 207 7.92 -6.23 -26.49
C ASN A 207 8.52 -4.85 -26.15
N LYS A 208 8.05 -4.18 -25.10
CA LYS A 208 8.63 -2.92 -24.60
C LYS A 208 9.22 -3.03 -23.20
N SER A 209 9.38 -4.22 -22.64
CA SER A 209 10.08 -4.34 -21.36
C SER A 209 11.58 -4.10 -21.57
N SER A 210 12.09 -3.02 -20.98
CA SER A 210 13.52 -2.74 -20.92
C SER A 210 14.27 -3.95 -20.34
N GLN A 211 15.44 -4.30 -20.89
CA GLN A 211 16.33 -5.34 -20.33
C GLN A 211 16.90 -4.95 -18.95
N ALA A 212 16.55 -3.77 -18.44
CA ALA A 212 16.94 -3.28 -17.13
C ALA A 212 16.43 -4.20 -16.00
N PRO A 213 17.22 -4.39 -14.93
CA PRO A 213 16.79 -5.16 -13.78
C PRO A 213 15.56 -4.52 -13.11
N PRO A 214 14.60 -5.33 -12.61
CA PRO A 214 13.37 -4.81 -12.04
C PRO A 214 13.65 -3.94 -10.80
N LEU A 215 13.00 -2.78 -10.75
CA LEU A 215 13.06 -1.88 -9.60
C LEU A 215 12.33 -2.48 -8.40
N THR A 216 12.99 -2.47 -7.24
CA THR A 216 12.37 -2.79 -5.96
C THR A 216 12.10 -1.52 -5.15
N LEU A 217 11.08 -1.53 -4.30
CA LEU A 217 10.76 -0.40 -3.40
C LEU A 217 11.99 0.04 -2.61
N ARG A 218 12.70 -0.90 -1.97
CA ARG A 218 13.96 -0.64 -1.27
C ARG A 218 15.00 0.02 -2.16
N SER A 219 15.20 -0.47 -3.38
CA SER A 219 16.24 0.06 -4.27
C SER A 219 15.95 1.50 -4.71
N VAL A 220 14.67 1.84 -4.89
CA VAL A 220 14.25 3.19 -5.29
C VAL A 220 14.37 4.15 -4.12
N VAL A 221 13.86 3.79 -2.94
CA VAL A 221 14.00 4.63 -1.74
C VAL A 221 15.47 4.87 -1.41
N LYS A 222 16.31 3.83 -1.45
CA LYS A 222 17.76 3.96 -1.23
C LYS A 222 18.40 4.94 -2.22
N ARG A 223 18.03 4.85 -3.50
CA ARG A 223 18.50 5.79 -4.52
C ARG A 223 18.06 7.21 -4.16
N LEU A 224 16.77 7.46 -3.94
CA LEU A 224 16.28 8.81 -3.60
C LEU A 224 16.98 9.43 -2.40
N MET A 225 17.40 8.63 -1.41
CA MET A 225 18.15 9.08 -0.23
C MET A 225 19.66 9.30 -0.47
N ASP A 226 20.23 8.78 -1.56
CA ASP A 226 21.67 8.82 -1.83
C ASP A 226 22.18 10.26 -2.02
N ASP A 227 23.39 10.56 -1.55
CA ASP A 227 24.00 11.89 -1.69
C ASP A 227 24.36 12.22 -3.14
N LYS A 228 24.58 11.22 -4.00
CA LYS A 228 24.87 11.42 -5.42
C LYS A 228 23.67 12.04 -6.12
N SER A 229 23.93 12.94 -7.08
CA SER A 229 22.90 13.40 -8.00
C SER A 229 22.33 12.22 -8.77
N ILE A 230 21.02 12.21 -8.93
CA ILE A 230 20.31 11.19 -9.67
C ILE A 230 19.77 11.83 -10.93
N ASP A 231 19.97 11.16 -12.05
CA ASP A 231 19.26 11.48 -13.28
C ASP A 231 17.81 11.02 -13.14
N LEU A 232 16.94 11.96 -12.76
CA LEU A 232 15.50 11.71 -12.63
C LEU A 232 14.82 11.58 -14.00
N GLU A 233 15.50 11.99 -15.07
CA GLU A 233 15.02 11.87 -16.45
C GLU A 233 15.49 10.57 -17.10
N GLY A 234 16.41 9.83 -16.47
CA GLY A 234 16.94 8.57 -16.97
C GLY A 234 15.89 7.46 -17.07
N GLU A 235 16.07 6.57 -18.06
CA GLU A 235 15.11 5.51 -18.42
C GLU A 235 14.68 4.62 -17.25
N GLU A 236 15.56 4.37 -16.27
CA GLU A 236 15.23 3.53 -15.11
C GLU A 236 14.15 4.16 -14.22
N ILE A 237 14.29 5.44 -13.84
CA ILE A 237 13.34 6.12 -12.95
C ILE A 237 12.04 6.43 -13.68
N GLN A 238 12.12 6.59 -15.01
CA GLN A 238 10.93 6.78 -15.82
C GLN A 238 9.95 5.60 -15.75
N GLN A 239 10.43 4.38 -15.46
CA GLN A 239 9.59 3.17 -15.30
C GLN A 239 8.55 3.29 -14.17
N ILE A 240 8.71 4.24 -13.25
CA ILE A 240 7.78 4.47 -12.14
C ILE A 240 6.63 5.35 -12.65
N GLU A 241 5.69 4.74 -13.35
CA GLU A 241 4.55 5.44 -13.98
C GLU A 241 3.24 5.34 -13.19
N SER A 242 3.20 4.44 -12.21
CA SER A 242 1.99 4.17 -11.43
C SER A 242 1.79 5.21 -10.31
N LEU A 243 0.58 5.74 -10.18
CA LEU A 243 0.17 6.57 -9.05
C LEU A 243 0.35 5.80 -7.73
N LEU A 244 -0.06 4.53 -7.72
CA LEU A 244 0.14 3.62 -6.59
C LEU A 244 1.64 3.44 -6.29
N GLY A 245 2.47 3.31 -7.31
CA GLY A 245 3.93 3.22 -7.17
C GLY A 245 4.55 4.46 -6.52
N LEU A 246 4.19 5.67 -6.98
CA LEU A 246 4.67 6.91 -6.36
C LEU A 246 4.19 7.07 -4.91
N PHE A 247 2.92 6.77 -4.65
CA PHE A 247 2.37 6.87 -3.30
C PHE A 247 3.02 5.86 -2.34
N LEU A 248 3.31 4.64 -2.83
CA LEU A 248 4.04 3.62 -2.07
C LEU A 248 5.45 4.07 -1.69
N ILE A 249 6.19 4.70 -2.61
CA ILE A 249 7.52 5.26 -2.34
C ILE A 249 7.43 6.34 -1.24
N LEU A 250 6.47 7.25 -1.34
CA LEU A 250 6.25 8.28 -0.32
C LEU A 250 5.92 7.67 1.05
N SER A 251 5.07 6.65 1.06
CA SER A 251 4.69 5.92 2.28
C SER A 251 5.90 5.23 2.93
N ALA A 252 6.80 4.64 2.13
CA ALA A 252 8.04 4.07 2.62
C ALA A 252 8.98 5.14 3.22
N LEU A 253 9.04 6.34 2.63
CA LEU A 253 9.79 7.46 3.21
C LEU A 253 9.22 7.89 4.57
N HIS A 254 7.90 7.86 4.77
CA HIS A 254 7.28 8.09 6.09
C HIS A 254 7.70 7.02 7.12
N CYS A 255 7.73 5.75 6.74
CA CYS A 255 8.20 4.68 7.63
C CYS A 255 9.66 4.88 8.06
N VAL A 256 10.55 5.23 7.12
CA VAL A 256 11.96 5.53 7.46
C VAL A 256 12.08 6.80 8.29
N LEU A 257 11.29 7.84 7.98
CA LEU A 257 11.24 9.08 8.74
C LEU A 257 10.88 8.81 10.21
N PHE A 258 9.88 7.97 10.47
CA PHE A 258 9.49 7.59 11.82
C PHE A 258 10.66 6.96 12.60
N ASP A 259 11.35 5.98 12.02
CA ASP A 259 12.49 5.31 12.64
C ASP A 259 13.63 6.30 12.96
N LEU A 260 13.91 7.22 12.04
CA LEU A 260 14.97 8.21 12.20
C LEU A 260 14.59 9.33 13.18
N GLN A 261 13.32 9.71 13.26
CA GLN A 261 12.84 10.68 14.25
C GLN A 261 12.98 10.11 15.67
N ALA A 262 12.62 8.84 15.88
CA ALA A 262 12.82 8.16 17.15
C ALA A 262 14.30 8.20 17.58
N LEU A 263 15.23 7.98 16.64
CA LEU A 263 16.67 8.09 16.89
C LEU A 263 17.15 9.54 17.12
N ALA A 264 16.59 10.50 16.38
CA ALA A 264 16.94 11.91 16.48
C ALA A 264 16.58 12.49 17.86
N ILE A 265 15.47 12.04 18.46
CA ILE A 265 15.08 12.43 19.83
C ILE A 265 16.15 12.01 20.85
N ILE A 266 16.73 10.81 20.69
CA ILE A 266 17.73 10.27 21.63
C ILE A 266 19.11 10.92 21.40
N THR A 267 19.52 11.03 20.14
CA THR A 267 20.86 11.53 19.79
C THR A 267 20.95 13.06 19.78
N ASN A 268 19.82 13.76 19.78
CA ASN A 268 19.70 15.21 19.61
C ASN A 268 20.42 15.73 18.34
N THR A 269 20.44 14.90 17.28
CA THR A 269 21.03 15.25 15.97
C THR A 269 20.01 15.15 14.86
N ARG A 270 20.08 16.08 13.90
CA ARG A 270 19.24 16.10 12.70
C ARG A 270 19.94 15.55 11.46
N GLU A 271 21.24 15.27 11.54
CA GLU A 271 22.03 14.71 10.45
C GLU A 271 21.38 13.46 9.80
N PRO A 272 20.82 12.50 10.56
CA PRO A 272 20.18 11.33 9.96
C PRO A 272 18.94 11.65 9.11
N LEU A 273 18.33 12.83 9.24
CA LEU A 273 17.12 13.23 8.51
C LEU A 273 17.43 13.85 7.14
N LYS A 274 18.67 14.31 6.90
CA LYS A 274 19.05 14.95 5.61
C LYS A 274 18.81 14.05 4.38
N PRO A 275 19.12 12.73 4.42
CA PRO A 275 18.80 11.83 3.31
C PRO A 275 17.30 11.74 3.01
N ILE A 276 16.45 11.81 4.04
CA ILE A 276 14.98 11.81 3.86
C ILE A 276 14.51 13.13 3.26
N GLU A 277 15.04 14.27 3.73
CA GLU A 277 14.72 15.56 3.15
C GLU A 277 15.01 15.59 1.64
N ARG A 278 16.19 15.10 1.26
CA ARG A 278 16.63 14.97 -0.12
C ARG A 278 15.71 14.04 -0.93
N ALA A 279 15.34 12.89 -0.36
CA ALA A 279 14.46 11.93 -1.01
C ALA A 279 13.06 12.51 -1.25
N LEU A 280 12.53 13.29 -0.32
CA LEU A 280 11.24 13.97 -0.46
C LEU A 280 11.27 15.05 -1.55
N ASP A 281 12.37 15.78 -1.69
CA ASP A 281 12.51 16.78 -2.75
C ASP A 281 12.57 16.11 -4.13
N ARG A 282 13.33 15.01 -4.26
CA ARG A 282 13.39 14.22 -5.50
C ARG A 282 12.07 13.55 -5.84
N TRP A 283 11.38 13.00 -4.84
CA TRP A 283 10.04 12.44 -5.01
C TRP A 283 9.06 13.50 -5.53
N LYS A 284 9.14 14.74 -5.04
CA LYS A 284 8.30 15.85 -5.51
C LYS A 284 8.56 16.19 -6.97
N LEU A 285 9.83 16.20 -7.40
CA LEU A 285 10.17 16.38 -8.82
C LEU A 285 9.58 15.27 -9.70
N MET A 286 9.67 14.01 -9.24
CA MET A 286 9.03 12.88 -9.94
C MET A 286 7.51 13.05 -10.02
N TRP A 287 6.86 13.45 -8.92
CA TRP A 287 5.43 13.73 -8.91
C TRP A 287 5.05 14.84 -9.89
N ASP A 288 5.75 15.98 -9.85
CA ASP A 288 5.42 17.17 -10.66
C ASP A 288 5.62 16.93 -12.17
N SER A 289 6.64 16.15 -12.54
CA SER A 289 6.87 15.77 -13.93
C SER A 289 5.79 14.85 -14.50
N ARG A 290 5.04 14.13 -13.64
CA ARG A 290 4.05 13.12 -14.06
C ARG A 290 2.60 13.55 -13.86
N TYR A 291 2.37 14.39 -12.85
CA TYR A 291 1.06 14.83 -12.43
C TYR A 291 1.09 16.36 -12.29
N ALA A 292 1.16 17.05 -13.45
CA ALA A 292 0.89 18.48 -13.50
C ALA A 292 -0.56 18.74 -13.04
N GLU A 293 -0.86 19.93 -12.48
CA GLU A 293 -2.16 20.26 -11.88
C GLU A 293 -3.39 19.94 -12.78
N HIS A 294 -3.21 19.89 -14.09
CA HIS A 294 -4.27 19.62 -15.07
C HIS A 294 -4.53 18.12 -15.32
N GLN A 295 -3.64 17.21 -14.91
CA GLN A 295 -3.79 15.76 -15.05
C GLN A 295 -4.50 15.11 -13.85
N LEU A 296 -4.50 15.74 -12.67
CA LEU A 296 -5.18 15.22 -11.48
C LEU A 296 -6.71 15.10 -11.64
N SER A 297 -7.32 15.93 -12.49
CA SER A 297 -8.74 15.85 -12.84
C SER A 297 -9.08 14.66 -13.75
N LEU A 298 -8.09 14.12 -14.47
CA LEU A 298 -8.22 12.95 -15.36
C LEU A 298 -7.98 11.62 -14.64
N ILE A 299 -7.37 11.65 -13.45
CA ILE A 299 -7.00 10.49 -12.63
C ILE A 299 -8.22 9.75 -12.04
N GLY A 300 -9.44 10.25 -12.29
CA GLY A 300 -10.66 9.65 -11.77
C GLY A 300 -10.66 9.57 -10.24
N PRO A 301 -11.57 8.81 -9.63
CA PRO A 301 -11.62 8.64 -8.18
C PRO A 301 -10.48 7.73 -7.67
N SER A 302 -9.24 8.18 -7.68
CA SER A 302 -8.05 7.42 -7.23
C SER A 302 -7.90 7.30 -5.71
N GLY A 303 -9.02 7.25 -4.99
CA GLY A 303 -9.06 7.08 -3.55
C GLY A 303 -8.24 8.12 -2.79
N PHE A 304 -7.54 7.69 -1.73
CA PHE A 304 -6.73 8.57 -0.89
C PHE A 304 -5.40 9.00 -1.53
N MET A 305 -4.98 8.35 -2.62
CA MET A 305 -3.69 8.65 -3.28
C MET A 305 -3.67 10.05 -3.91
N VAL A 306 -4.85 10.63 -4.17
CA VAL A 306 -4.98 12.04 -4.61
C VAL A 306 -4.42 13.03 -3.60
N HIS A 307 -4.32 12.63 -2.32
CA HIS A 307 -3.78 13.45 -1.25
C HIS A 307 -2.25 13.31 -1.09
N ALA A 308 -1.53 12.77 -2.08
CA ALA A 308 -0.09 12.53 -1.98
C ALA A 308 0.70 13.81 -1.63
N LEU A 309 0.27 14.97 -2.11
CA LEU A 309 0.92 16.25 -1.81
C LEU A 309 0.78 16.65 -0.34
N GLU A 310 -0.36 16.38 0.29
CA GLU A 310 -0.59 16.59 1.71
C GLU A 310 0.31 15.67 2.55
N PHE A 311 0.49 14.42 2.12
CA PHE A 311 1.40 13.47 2.76
C PHE A 311 2.86 13.88 2.60
N TRP A 312 3.25 14.40 1.42
CA TRP A 312 4.58 14.95 1.18
C TRP A 312 4.85 16.18 2.06
N TRP A 313 3.89 17.11 2.10
CA TRP A 313 3.96 18.28 2.97
C TRP A 313 4.13 17.87 4.44
N LEU A 314 3.35 16.89 4.90
CA LEU A 314 3.46 16.35 6.25
C LEU A 314 4.87 15.82 6.51
N ALA A 315 5.43 15.00 5.62
CA ALA A 315 6.79 14.49 5.77
C ALA A 315 7.83 15.61 5.85
N LYS A 316 7.75 16.62 4.97
CA LYS A 316 8.66 17.79 5.01
C LYS A 316 8.57 18.54 6.34
N LYS A 317 7.37 18.67 6.90
CA LYS A 317 7.16 19.31 8.21
C LYS A 317 7.73 18.48 9.35
N LEU A 318 7.52 17.17 9.32
CA LEU A 318 8.05 16.23 10.32
C LEU A 318 9.59 16.19 10.32
N VAL A 319 10.23 16.31 9.16
CA VAL A 319 11.69 16.48 9.05
C VAL A 319 12.17 17.77 9.74
N LYS A 320 11.44 18.89 9.56
CA LYS A 320 11.79 20.19 10.17
C LYS A 320 11.52 20.23 11.67
N HIS A 321 10.54 19.48 12.14
CA HIS A 321 10.08 19.46 13.54
C HIS A 321 10.13 18.03 14.13
N PRO A 322 11.31 17.40 14.25
CA PRO A 322 11.43 16.00 14.68
C PRO A 322 10.99 15.76 16.13
N HIS A 323 10.98 16.80 16.96
CA HIS A 323 10.56 16.75 18.37
C HIS A 323 9.06 16.98 18.55
N ILE A 324 8.26 17.06 17.49
CA ILE A 324 6.82 17.30 17.64
C ILE A 324 6.11 16.21 18.45
N PHE A 325 6.68 15.00 18.45
CA PHE A 325 6.21 13.87 19.23
C PHE A 325 6.89 13.72 20.60
N SER A 326 8.06 14.34 20.83
CA SER A 326 8.78 14.21 22.12
C SER A 326 8.08 14.90 23.29
N MET A 327 7.01 15.67 23.01
CA MET A 327 6.10 16.21 24.01
C MET A 327 5.10 15.16 24.55
N ARG A 328 5.14 13.91 24.07
CA ARG A 328 4.24 12.84 24.48
C ARG A 328 5.01 11.55 24.76
N GLU A 329 4.67 10.90 25.88
CA GLU A 329 5.31 9.67 26.35
C GLU A 329 4.72 8.40 25.67
N GLU A 330 3.61 8.51 24.94
CA GLU A 330 2.88 7.37 24.37
C GLU A 330 3.33 7.02 22.94
N VAL A 331 3.89 5.82 22.76
CA VAL A 331 4.10 5.18 21.45
C VAL A 331 2.82 4.44 21.06
N ALA A 332 2.38 4.57 19.79
CA ALA A 332 1.16 3.98 19.24
C ALA A 332 -0.15 4.52 19.86
N ALA A 333 -0.62 5.65 19.34
CA ALA A 333 -1.88 6.27 19.73
C ALA A 333 -3.08 5.37 19.43
N ASP A 334 -4.07 5.37 20.32
CA ASP A 334 -5.24 4.53 20.14
C ASP A 334 -6.26 5.11 19.15
N SER A 335 -6.25 6.43 18.98
CA SER A 335 -7.11 7.16 18.08
C SER A 335 -6.29 8.07 17.15
N THR A 336 -6.90 8.51 16.06
CA THR A 336 -6.32 9.54 15.19
C THR A 336 -6.41 10.94 15.78
N GLY A 337 -6.98 11.13 16.99
CA GLY A 337 -7.07 12.43 17.64
C GLY A 337 -5.69 13.07 17.85
N THR A 338 -4.71 12.26 18.26
CA THR A 338 -3.31 12.69 18.42
C THR A 338 -2.72 13.21 17.11
N PHE A 339 -3.01 12.53 16.00
CA PHE A 339 -2.60 12.98 14.67
C PHE A 339 -3.24 14.32 14.29
N HIS A 340 -4.53 14.50 14.52
CA HIS A 340 -5.21 15.77 14.23
C HIS A 340 -4.63 16.94 15.04
N GLU A 341 -4.34 16.71 16.33
CA GLU A 341 -3.73 17.73 17.18
C GLU A 341 -2.31 18.09 16.70
N MET A 342 -1.51 17.11 16.29
CA MET A 342 -0.20 17.34 15.68
C MET A 342 -0.30 18.18 14.41
N ILE A 343 -1.25 17.86 13.51
CA ILE A 343 -1.47 18.65 12.29
C ILE A 343 -1.83 20.10 12.62
N LYS A 344 -2.67 20.32 13.63
CA LYS A 344 -3.04 21.67 14.08
C LYS A 344 -1.79 22.46 14.51
N ARG A 345 -0.94 21.86 15.35
CA ARG A 345 0.32 22.47 15.81
C ARG A 345 1.27 22.77 14.64
N LEU A 346 1.42 21.85 13.68
CA LEU A 346 2.26 22.07 12.49
C LEU A 346 1.79 23.24 11.62
N LYS A 347 0.47 23.47 11.56
CA LYS A 347 -0.12 24.61 10.85
C LYS A 347 0.11 25.92 11.61
N GLU A 348 0.01 25.91 12.94
CA GLU A 348 0.29 27.08 13.79
C GLU A 348 1.77 27.52 13.65
N MET A 349 2.72 26.58 13.69
CA MET A 349 4.16 26.83 13.50
C MET A 349 4.54 27.31 12.08
N GLN A 350 3.59 27.35 11.13
CA GLN A 350 3.80 27.89 9.79
C GLN A 350 3.36 29.35 9.67
N ALA A 351 2.50 29.82 10.59
CA ALA A 351 2.01 31.19 10.63
C ALA A 351 2.93 32.15 11.40
N GLU A 352 3.89 31.59 12.14
CA GLU A 352 5.04 32.26 12.77
C GLU A 352 6.26 32.22 11.86
#